data_AF-A0A7S0MCD2-F1
#
_entry.id   AF-A0A7S0MCD2-F1
#
_cell.length_a   1.000
_cell.length_b   1.000
_cell.length_c   1.000
_cell.angle_alpha   90.00
_cell.angle_beta   90.00
_cell.angle_gamma   90.00
#
_symmetry.space_group_name_H-M   'P 1'
#
loop_
_entity.id
_entity.type
_entity.pdbx_description
1 polymer ?
#
loop_
_entity_poly.entity_id
_entity_poly.type
_entity_poly.pdbx_seq_one_letter_code
_entity_poly.pdbx_strand_id
1 'polypeptide(L)'
;QQNGEHLLPDRAGEKKAIELQMRHLLRETKGQFKLSQPLRSYPGAAFNDRFRVTVSYANSSVEWTLLLSASAPHEPPDIIFEEGCEAFAPYDQIESLRRWSLDRPTALTELLRELRERYRLHQMDRCFAIADDRLRFELESVRGLCPAAEMRALL
;
A
#
# COMPACT_ATOMS: atom_id res chain seq x y z
N GLN A 1 -17.73 -37.37 -16.11
CA GLN A 1 -18.52 -36.39 -15.31
C GLN A 1 -17.96 -36.43 -13.90
N GLN A 2 -17.11 -35.48 -13.53
CA GLN A 2 -16.65 -35.33 -12.14
C GLN A 2 -17.45 -34.19 -11.53
N ASN A 3 -18.20 -34.50 -10.46
CA ASN A 3 -18.87 -33.53 -9.60
C ASN A 3 -17.81 -32.66 -8.93
N GLY A 4 -17.62 -31.45 -9.44
CA GLY A 4 -16.94 -30.40 -8.71
C GLY A 4 -17.89 -29.86 -7.66
N GLU A 5 -17.74 -30.26 -6.41
CA GLU A 5 -18.28 -29.52 -5.27
C GLU A 5 -17.72 -28.11 -5.35
N HIS A 6 -18.52 -27.19 -5.88
CA HIS A 6 -18.25 -25.76 -5.82
C HIS A 6 -18.40 -25.38 -4.33
N LEU A 7 -17.30 -25.46 -3.57
CA LEU A 7 -17.23 -24.88 -2.23
C LEU A 7 -17.71 -23.44 -2.37
N LEU A 8 -18.89 -23.15 -1.81
CA LEU A 8 -19.36 -21.78 -1.71
C LEU A 8 -18.32 -21.02 -0.87
N PRO A 9 -17.82 -19.86 -1.35
CA PRO A 9 -16.81 -19.10 -0.63
C PRO A 9 -17.34 -18.73 0.77
N ASP A 10 -16.51 -18.90 1.80
CA ASP A 10 -16.81 -18.46 3.17
C ASP A 10 -16.70 -16.92 3.25
N ARG A 11 -17.72 -16.26 2.71
CA ARG A 11 -17.79 -14.80 2.61
C ARG A 11 -17.69 -14.11 3.98
N ALA A 12 -18.12 -14.78 5.05
CA ALA A 12 -18.05 -14.25 6.41
C ALA A 12 -16.62 -14.31 6.95
N GLY A 13 -15.93 -15.44 6.75
CA GLY A 13 -14.52 -15.60 7.07
C GLY A 13 -13.63 -14.63 6.30
N GLU A 14 -13.86 -14.51 4.98
CA GLU A 14 -13.11 -13.60 4.10
C GLU A 14 -13.23 -12.13 4.51
N LYS A 15 -14.46 -11.67 4.77
CA LYS A 15 -14.71 -10.32 5.29
C LYS A 15 -13.95 -10.08 6.58
N LYS A 16 -14.03 -11.04 7.52
CA LYS A 16 -13.35 -10.94 8.82
C LYS A 16 -11.83 -10.88 8.65
N ALA A 17 -11.27 -11.60 7.69
CA ALA A 17 -9.84 -11.58 7.39
C ALA A 17 -9.38 -10.19 6.89
N ILE A 18 -10.12 -9.58 5.95
CA ILE A 18 -9.83 -8.20 5.49
C ILE A 18 -9.93 -7.20 6.65
N GLU A 19 -10.97 -7.28 7.47
CA GLU A 19 -11.12 -6.41 8.66
C GLU A 19 -9.99 -6.58 9.67
N LEU A 20 -9.43 -7.80 9.81
CA LEU A 20 -8.26 -8.05 10.65
C LEU A 20 -7.00 -7.41 10.07
N GLN A 21 -6.78 -7.52 8.75
CA GLN A 21 -5.66 -6.86 8.09
C GLN A 21 -5.70 -5.33 8.24
N MET A 22 -6.88 -4.73 8.08
CA MET A 22 -7.05 -3.27 8.24
C MET A 22 -6.81 -2.82 9.68
N ARG A 23 -7.34 -3.56 10.66
CA ARG A 23 -7.07 -3.26 12.08
C ARG A 23 -5.60 -3.40 12.43
N HIS A 24 -4.95 -4.42 11.89
CA HIS A 24 -3.51 -4.61 12.06
C HIS A 24 -2.74 -3.42 11.47
N LEU A 25 -3.04 -2.99 10.23
CA LEU A 25 -2.42 -1.80 9.63
C LEU A 25 -2.54 -0.57 10.54
N LEU A 26 -3.76 -0.21 10.95
CA LEU A 26 -4.00 1.01 11.72
C LEU A 26 -3.31 0.98 13.08
N ARG A 27 -3.19 -0.20 13.70
CA ARG A 27 -2.48 -0.39 14.96
C ARG A 27 -0.97 -0.27 14.81
N GLU A 28 -0.39 -0.90 13.80
CA GLU A 28 1.07 -1.03 13.65
C GLU A 28 1.73 0.20 13.02
N THR A 29 0.98 1.04 12.31
CA THR A 29 1.56 2.13 11.50
C THR A 29 1.38 3.51 12.11
N LYS A 30 0.73 3.63 13.29
CA LYS A 30 0.65 4.83 14.14
C LYS A 30 0.46 6.16 13.36
N GLY A 31 -0.47 6.17 12.41
CA GLY A 31 -0.84 7.38 11.67
C GLY A 31 -0.10 7.61 10.34
N GLN A 32 0.82 6.73 9.94
CA GLN A 32 1.41 6.76 8.59
C GLN A 32 0.38 6.53 7.49
N PHE A 33 -0.71 5.82 7.81
CA PHE A 33 -1.79 5.52 6.87
C PHE A 33 -3.14 5.85 7.50
N LYS A 34 -4.03 6.43 6.69
CA LYS A 34 -5.45 6.55 6.98
C LYS A 34 -6.22 5.83 5.88
N LEU A 35 -7.24 5.06 6.28
CA LEU A 35 -8.10 4.34 5.37
C LEU A 35 -9.48 4.97 5.39
N SER A 36 -10.03 5.27 4.21
CA SER A 36 -11.46 5.54 4.04
C SER A 36 -12.04 4.49 3.10
N GLN A 37 -13.21 3.94 3.46
CA GLN A 37 -13.85 2.82 2.74
C GLN A 37 -15.11 3.28 2.00
N PRO A 38 -15.00 4.10 0.94
CA PRO A 38 -16.17 4.80 0.43
C PRO A 38 -17.14 3.92 -0.37
N LEU A 39 -16.68 2.80 -0.96
CA LEU A 39 -17.44 2.15 -2.03
C LEU A 39 -17.38 0.61 -2.00
N ARG A 40 -18.44 0.02 -2.58
CA ARG A 40 -18.51 -1.39 -2.98
C ARG A 40 -18.36 -1.49 -4.48
N SER A 41 -17.69 -2.52 -4.96
CA SER A 41 -17.54 -2.80 -6.39
C SER A 41 -18.84 -3.20 -7.08
N TYR A 42 -19.78 -3.83 -6.36
CA TYR A 42 -21.10 -4.21 -6.88
C TYR A 42 -22.18 -4.29 -5.77
N PRO A 43 -23.48 -4.20 -6.13
CA PRO A 43 -24.58 -4.39 -5.19
C PRO A 43 -24.58 -5.79 -4.57
N GLY A 44 -24.55 -5.87 -3.24
CA GLY A 44 -24.50 -7.16 -2.53
C GLY A 44 -23.09 -7.71 -2.28
N ALA A 45 -22.04 -6.95 -2.57
CA ALA A 45 -20.69 -7.27 -2.12
C ALA A 45 -20.66 -7.48 -0.59
N ALA A 46 -19.91 -8.48 -0.12
CA ALA A 46 -19.89 -8.85 1.30
C ALA A 46 -19.28 -7.75 2.20
N PHE A 47 -18.39 -6.93 1.64
CA PHE A 47 -17.72 -5.81 2.30
C PHE A 47 -17.49 -4.67 1.30
N ASN A 48 -17.13 -3.48 1.81
CA ASN A 48 -16.62 -2.40 0.97
C ASN A 48 -15.21 -2.80 0.56
N ASP A 49 -14.94 -2.97 -0.72
CA ASP A 49 -13.69 -3.50 -1.25
C ASP A 49 -12.86 -2.45 -2.01
N ARG A 50 -13.37 -1.21 -2.09
CA ARG A 50 -12.67 -0.07 -2.67
C ARG A 50 -12.37 0.94 -1.59
N PHE A 51 -11.08 1.22 -1.37
CA PHE A 51 -10.61 2.05 -0.28
C PHE A 51 -9.67 3.13 -0.79
N ARG A 52 -9.78 4.33 -0.22
CA ARG A 52 -8.76 5.36 -0.37
C ARG A 52 -7.80 5.28 0.80
N VAL A 53 -6.52 5.22 0.47
CA VAL A 53 -5.39 5.19 1.39
C VAL A 53 -4.72 6.55 1.33
N THR A 54 -4.83 7.32 2.40
CA THR A 54 -4.05 8.55 2.57
C THR A 54 -2.76 8.18 3.29
N VAL A 55 -1.63 8.40 2.64
CA VAL A 55 -0.29 8.10 3.16
C VAL A 55 0.35 9.41 3.61
N SER A 56 0.72 9.49 4.88
CA SER A 56 1.49 10.63 5.39
C SER A 56 2.95 10.51 4.95
N TYR A 57 3.45 11.58 4.32
CA TYR A 57 4.81 11.66 3.80
C TYR A 57 5.34 13.10 3.91
N ALA A 58 6.44 13.27 4.65
CA ALA A 58 6.97 14.58 5.04
C ALA A 58 5.86 15.50 5.61
N ASN A 59 5.74 16.73 5.08
CA ASN A 59 4.74 17.71 5.50
C ASN A 59 3.43 17.65 4.69
N SER A 60 3.20 16.56 3.95
CA SER A 60 2.02 16.39 3.10
C SER A 60 1.46 14.97 3.20
N SER A 61 0.48 14.67 2.35
CA SER A 61 -0.02 13.33 2.12
C SER A 61 -0.19 13.06 0.64
N VAL A 62 -0.03 11.80 0.26
CA VAL A 62 -0.39 11.28 -1.08
C VAL A 62 -1.59 10.36 -0.93
N GLU A 63 -2.47 10.34 -1.94
CA GLU A 63 -3.66 9.49 -1.92
C GLU A 63 -3.59 8.39 -2.98
N TRP A 64 -3.80 7.14 -2.55
CA TRP A 64 -3.91 5.98 -3.44
C TRP A 64 -5.30 5.36 -3.29
N THR A 65 -5.76 4.67 -4.32
CA THR A 65 -6.97 3.84 -4.24
C THR A 65 -6.59 2.38 -4.32
N LEU A 66 -6.97 1.60 -3.30
CA LEU A 66 -6.89 0.14 -3.32
C LEU A 66 -8.23 -0.45 -3.79
N LEU A 67 -8.14 -1.37 -4.73
CA LEU A 67 -9.24 -2.13 -5.28
C LEU A 67 -9.05 -3.61 -4.91
N LEU A 68 -9.63 -4.01 -3.79
CA LEU A 68 -9.79 -5.42 -3.47
C LEU A 68 -11.01 -5.97 -4.21
N SER A 69 -11.02 -7.28 -4.46
CA SER A 69 -12.15 -7.99 -5.06
C SER A 69 -12.98 -8.65 -3.96
N ALA A 70 -14.18 -8.14 -3.66
CA ALA A 70 -15.08 -8.81 -2.71
C ALA A 70 -15.54 -10.21 -3.19
N SER A 71 -15.44 -10.49 -4.48
CA SER A 71 -15.71 -11.80 -5.07
C SER A 71 -14.50 -12.75 -5.08
N ALA A 72 -13.28 -12.21 -4.94
CA ALA A 72 -12.04 -12.97 -4.96
C ALA A 72 -10.99 -12.34 -4.01
N PRO A 73 -11.22 -12.34 -2.68
CA PRO A 73 -10.35 -11.64 -1.73
C PRO A 73 -8.95 -12.27 -1.56
N HIS A 74 -8.75 -13.47 -2.10
CA HIS A 74 -7.46 -14.13 -2.18
C HIS A 74 -6.57 -13.59 -3.30
N GLU A 75 -7.13 -12.85 -4.26
CA GLU A 75 -6.36 -12.15 -5.28
C GLU A 75 -5.73 -10.87 -4.70
N PRO A 76 -4.51 -10.50 -5.14
CA PRO A 76 -3.90 -9.24 -4.73
C PRO A 76 -4.76 -8.04 -5.16
N PRO A 77 -4.76 -6.93 -4.40
CA PRO A 77 -5.47 -5.73 -4.80
C PRO A 77 -4.82 -5.07 -6.02
N ASP A 78 -5.64 -4.40 -6.83
CA ASP A 78 -5.15 -3.36 -7.73
C ASP A 78 -5.01 -2.03 -6.98
N ILE A 79 -4.12 -1.18 -7.49
CA ILE A 79 -3.71 0.10 -6.89
C ILE A 79 -3.75 1.21 -7.96
N ILE A 80 -4.58 2.22 -7.73
CA ILE A 80 -4.56 3.44 -8.54
C ILE A 80 -3.74 4.48 -7.75
N PHE A 81 -2.59 4.86 -8.31
CA PHE A 81 -1.77 5.93 -7.78
C PHE A 81 -2.32 7.30 -8.18
N GLU A 82 -1.94 8.34 -7.43
CA GLU A 82 -2.20 9.72 -7.82
C GLU A 82 -1.49 10.06 -9.13
N GLU A 83 -2.05 11.01 -9.89
CA GLU A 83 -1.51 11.44 -11.17
C GLU A 83 -0.03 11.86 -11.05
N GLY A 84 0.81 11.34 -11.94
CA GLY A 84 2.26 11.59 -11.93
C GLY A 84 3.05 10.74 -10.94
N CYS A 85 2.40 9.80 -10.25
CA CYS A 85 3.03 8.81 -9.36
C CYS A 85 2.98 7.38 -9.93
N GLU A 86 2.71 7.18 -11.22
CA GLU A 86 2.57 5.83 -11.80
C GLU A 86 3.92 5.13 -11.99
N ALA A 87 5.01 5.89 -12.08
CA ALA A 87 6.33 5.37 -12.43
C ALA A 87 7.12 4.75 -11.27
N PHE A 88 6.73 4.97 -10.00
CA PHE A 88 7.57 4.57 -8.86
C PHE A 88 7.46 3.08 -8.49
N ALA A 89 6.45 2.37 -9.00
CA ALA A 89 6.22 0.98 -8.63
C ALA A 89 5.66 0.18 -9.82
N PRO A 90 6.52 -0.38 -10.70
CA PRO A 90 6.09 -1.40 -11.64
C PRO A 90 5.44 -2.57 -10.88
N TYR A 91 4.22 -2.93 -11.26
CA TYR A 91 3.39 -3.90 -10.54
C TYR A 91 4.08 -5.25 -10.35
N ASP A 92 4.78 -5.70 -11.39
CA ASP A 92 5.53 -6.95 -11.39
C ASP A 92 6.67 -6.93 -10.39
N GLN A 93 7.16 -5.77 -9.96
CA GLN A 93 8.26 -5.67 -9.02
C GLN A 93 7.79 -5.64 -7.56
N ILE A 94 6.50 -5.45 -7.28
CA ILE A 94 5.97 -5.35 -5.91
C ILE A 94 5.85 -6.75 -5.28
N GLU A 95 6.75 -7.07 -4.37
CA GLU A 95 6.89 -8.44 -3.82
C GLU A 95 5.72 -8.80 -2.89
N SER A 96 5.20 -7.82 -2.15
CA SER A 96 4.02 -7.99 -1.29
C SER A 96 2.75 -8.32 -2.05
N LEU A 97 2.60 -7.88 -3.31
CA LEU A 97 1.50 -8.32 -4.18
C LEU A 97 1.69 -9.79 -4.61
N ARG A 98 2.92 -10.19 -4.97
CA ARG A 98 3.25 -11.59 -5.32
C ARG A 98 3.03 -12.55 -4.15
N ARG A 99 3.29 -12.09 -2.93
CA ARG A 99 3.10 -12.85 -1.68
C ARG A 99 1.72 -12.61 -1.04
N TRP A 100 0.79 -11.97 -1.75
CA TRP A 100 -0.51 -11.65 -1.19
C TRP A 100 -1.19 -12.91 -0.65
N SER A 101 -1.75 -12.80 0.55
CA SER A 101 -2.48 -13.90 1.18
C SER A 101 -3.49 -13.35 2.15
N LEU A 102 -4.74 -13.73 1.95
CA LEU A 102 -5.84 -13.36 2.83
C LEU A 102 -5.63 -13.87 4.27
N ASP A 103 -4.98 -15.03 4.40
CA ASP A 103 -4.70 -15.70 5.67
C ASP A 103 -3.61 -15.01 6.50
N ARG A 104 -2.85 -14.08 5.90
CA ARG A 104 -1.80 -13.33 6.59
C ARG A 104 -2.35 -11.97 7.07
N PRO A 105 -2.52 -11.75 8.39
CA PRO A 105 -3.01 -10.47 8.91
C PRO A 105 -2.10 -9.28 8.60
N THR A 106 -0.85 -9.53 8.22
CA THR A 106 0.16 -8.52 7.88
C THR A 106 0.16 -8.14 6.40
N ALA A 107 -0.56 -8.85 5.52
CA ALA A 107 -0.41 -8.69 4.07
C ALA A 107 -0.64 -7.24 3.59
N LEU A 108 -1.74 -6.61 4.01
CA LEU A 108 -2.01 -5.21 3.71
C LEU A 108 -0.94 -4.25 4.28
N THR A 109 -0.44 -4.52 5.47
CA THR A 109 0.61 -3.71 6.11
C THR A 109 1.94 -3.82 5.37
N GLU A 110 2.33 -5.03 4.96
CA GLU A 110 3.51 -5.27 4.15
C GLU A 110 3.42 -4.54 2.81
N LEU A 111 2.26 -4.63 2.14
CA LEU A 111 1.99 -3.93 0.88
C LEU A 111 2.15 -2.42 1.01
N LEU A 112 1.43 -1.81 1.96
CA LEU A 112 1.45 -0.35 2.11
C LEU A 112 2.82 0.17 2.58
N ARG A 113 3.55 -0.60 3.40
CA ARG A 113 4.94 -0.25 3.78
C ARG A 113 5.89 -0.34 2.59
N GLU A 114 5.79 -1.38 1.78
CA GLU A 114 6.61 -1.52 0.58
C GLU A 114 6.36 -0.38 -0.39
N LEU A 115 5.09 -0.06 -0.67
CA LEU A 115 4.71 1.05 -1.54
C LEU A 115 5.21 2.40 -1.01
N ARG A 116 5.07 2.67 0.30
CA ARG A 116 5.57 3.90 0.92
C ARG A 116 7.10 4.02 0.78
N GLU A 117 7.84 2.94 0.97
CA GLU A 117 9.30 2.96 0.81
C GLU A 117 9.71 3.18 -0.65
N ARG A 118 9.03 2.55 -1.62
CA ARG A 118 9.28 2.80 -3.04
C ARG A 118 8.98 4.25 -3.42
N TYR A 119 7.85 4.79 -2.94
CA TYR A 119 7.51 6.20 -3.13
C TYR A 119 8.59 7.12 -2.56
N ARG A 120 9.10 6.84 -1.35
CA ARG A 120 10.19 7.61 -0.74
C ARG A 120 11.44 7.61 -1.60
N LEU A 121 11.86 6.44 -2.09
CA LEU A 121 13.04 6.31 -2.96
C LEU A 121 12.85 7.09 -4.25
N HIS A 122 11.69 6.98 -4.89
CA HIS A 122 11.38 7.73 -6.10
C HIS A 122 11.39 9.25 -5.89
N GLN A 123 10.82 9.74 -4.79
CA GLN A 123 10.87 11.17 -4.47
C GLN A 123 12.30 11.65 -4.21
N MET A 124 13.12 10.82 -3.55
CA MET A 124 14.53 11.11 -3.34
C MET A 124 15.29 11.19 -4.67
N ASP A 125 15.08 10.24 -5.59
CA ASP A 125 15.69 10.26 -6.93
C ASP A 125 15.27 11.50 -7.72
N ARG A 126 13.99 11.91 -7.64
CA ARG A 126 13.50 13.15 -8.23
C ARG A 126 14.20 14.38 -7.66
N CYS A 127 14.44 14.43 -6.34
CA CYS A 127 15.18 15.52 -5.72
C CYS A 127 16.63 15.58 -6.22
N PHE A 128 17.30 14.44 -6.39
CA PHE A 128 18.67 14.39 -6.93
C PHE A 128 18.76 14.75 -8.41
N ALA A 129 17.68 14.61 -9.17
CA ALA A 129 17.60 15.01 -10.57
C ALA A 129 17.41 16.52 -10.78
N ILE A 130 17.10 17.28 -9.71
CA ILE A 130 17.01 18.74 -9.78
C ILE A 130 18.43 19.31 -9.93
N ALA A 131 18.65 20.14 -10.95
CA ALA A 131 19.91 20.83 -11.20
C ALA A 131 20.11 22.02 -10.23
N ASP A 132 20.12 21.72 -8.93
CA ASP A 132 20.42 22.66 -7.85
C ASP A 132 21.56 22.10 -7.00
N ASP A 133 22.75 22.68 -7.16
CA ASP A 133 23.96 22.22 -6.48
C ASP A 133 23.88 22.39 -4.96
N ARG A 134 23.10 23.37 -4.48
CA ARG A 134 22.92 23.61 -3.04
C ARG A 134 22.05 22.52 -2.42
N LEU A 135 20.91 22.22 -3.04
CA LEU A 135 20.02 21.15 -2.61
C LEU A 135 20.73 19.80 -2.62
N ARG A 136 21.48 19.52 -3.69
CA ARG A 136 22.25 18.27 -3.80
C ARG A 136 23.28 18.12 -2.69
N PHE A 137 24.06 19.17 -2.40
CA PHE A 137 25.03 19.15 -1.31
C PHE A 137 24.37 18.89 0.05
N GLU A 138 23.23 19.51 0.32
CA GLU A 138 22.48 19.32 1.56
C GLU A 138 21.96 17.88 1.70
N LEU A 139 21.39 17.32 0.62
CA LEU A 139 20.91 15.93 0.60
C LEU A 139 22.05 14.91 0.78
N GLU A 140 23.18 15.10 0.12
CA GLU A 140 24.36 14.24 0.27
C GLU A 140 24.92 14.29 1.70
N SER A 141 24.91 15.48 2.32
CA SER A 141 25.34 15.68 3.70
C SER A 141 24.42 14.97 4.69
N VAL A 142 23.09 15.13 4.55
CA VAL A 142 22.10 14.45 5.41
C VAL A 142 22.21 12.93 5.26
N ARG A 143 22.37 12.44 4.03
CA ARG A 143 22.55 11.00 3.75
C ARG A 143 23.80 10.43 4.41
N GLY A 144 24.88 11.21 4.48
CA GLY A 144 26.14 10.80 5.11
C GLY A 144 26.12 10.85 6.65
N LEU A 145 25.29 11.72 7.23
CA LEU A 145 25.18 11.89 8.68
C LEU A 145 24.20 10.93 9.36
N CYS A 146 23.30 10.33 8.59
CA CYS A 146 22.19 9.55 9.10
C CYS A 146 22.32 8.09 8.64
N PRO A 147 22.41 7.09 9.54
CA PRO A 147 22.33 5.69 9.16
C PRO A 147 21.08 5.46 8.29
N ALA A 148 21.15 4.57 7.30
CA ALA A 148 20.03 4.34 6.36
C ALA A 148 18.68 4.01 7.04
N ALA A 149 18.71 3.56 8.30
CA ALA A 149 17.53 3.33 9.13
C ALA A 149 16.87 4.61 9.69
N GLU A 150 17.62 5.68 9.94
CA GLU A 150 17.12 6.94 10.53
C GLU A 150 16.54 7.89 9.48
N MET A 151 17.04 7.86 8.23
CA MET A 151 16.38 8.55 7.10
C MET A 151 14.93 8.10 6.89
N ARG A 152 14.58 6.87 7.29
CA ARG A 152 13.19 6.36 7.21
C ARG A 152 12.24 7.02 8.20
N ALA A 153 12.76 7.70 9.24
CA ALA A 153 11.99 8.33 10.29
C ALA A 153 11.81 9.85 10.10
N LEU A 154 12.63 10.47 9.26
CA LEU A 154 12.63 11.93 9.03
C LEU A 154 11.73 12.38 7.86
N LEU A 155 11.21 11.44 7.05
CA LEU A 155 10.34 11.67 5.88
C LEU A 155 9.18 10.65 5.84
#